data_AF-A0A4P7RWN1-F1
#
_entry.id   AF-A0A4P7RWN1-F1
#
_cell.length_a   1.000
_cell.length_b   1.000
_cell.length_c   1.000
_cell.angle_alpha   90.00
_cell.angle_beta   90.00
_cell.angle_gamma   90.00
#
_symmetry.space_group_name_H-M   'P 1'
#
loop_
_entity.id
_entity.type
_entity.pdbx_description
1 polymer ?
#
loop_
_entity_poly.entity_id
_entity_poly.type
_entity_poly.pdbx_seq_one_letter_code
_entity_poly.pdbx_strand_id
1 'polypeptide(L)'
;MTNALKLSLAASAVLAMAAGTAIGGTAVAAEGAKEKCYGVALKGKNDCAAGPGTSCAGTSTVDYQGNAWKHVPAGSCTKMGGTLTAHKGNAKPVAKKG
;
A
#
# COMPACT_ATOMS: atom_id res chain seq x y z
N MET A 1 -6.81 46.26 -50.19
CA MET A 1 -8.22 45.94 -49.88
C MET A 1 -8.24 44.51 -49.39
N THR A 2 -8.65 44.30 -48.12
CA THR A 2 -9.29 43.10 -47.52
C THR A 2 -8.81 41.70 -47.98
N ASN A 3 -8.51 40.73 -47.11
CA ASN A 3 -9.47 40.20 -46.14
C ASN A 3 -8.84 39.18 -45.16
N ALA A 4 -9.25 39.31 -43.89
CA ALA A 4 -9.54 38.24 -42.93
C ALA A 4 -8.47 37.21 -42.51
N LEU A 5 -7.89 37.50 -41.34
CA LEU A 5 -7.85 36.65 -40.14
C LEU A 5 -8.57 35.29 -40.25
N LYS A 6 -7.81 34.19 -40.17
CA LYS A 6 -8.31 32.89 -39.68
C LYS A 6 -7.47 32.45 -38.51
N LEU A 7 -7.98 32.75 -37.33
CA LEU A 7 -7.58 32.18 -36.06
C LEU A 7 -7.94 30.68 -36.12
N SER A 8 -6.96 29.80 -36.32
CA SER A 8 -7.15 28.36 -36.17
C SER A 8 -6.36 27.88 -34.97
N LEU A 9 -7.15 27.47 -33.99
CA LEU A 9 -6.81 26.96 -32.69
C LEU A 9 -6.14 25.59 -32.82
N ALA A 10 -4.87 25.47 -32.45
CA ALA A 10 -4.24 24.19 -32.12
C ALA A 10 -3.11 24.44 -31.11
N ALA A 11 -3.49 24.56 -29.84
CA ALA A 11 -2.54 24.51 -28.74
C ALA A 11 -2.03 23.06 -28.62
N SER A 12 -0.95 22.74 -29.32
CA SER A 12 -0.19 21.52 -29.12
C SER A 12 0.56 21.63 -27.79
N ALA A 13 -0.07 21.21 -26.70
CA ALA A 13 0.58 21.08 -25.39
C ALA A 13 1.59 19.92 -25.47
N VAL A 14 2.86 20.27 -25.69
CA VAL A 14 4.00 19.34 -25.67
C VAL A 14 4.27 18.91 -24.23
N LEU A 15 4.38 17.59 -24.03
CA LEU A 15 4.79 16.91 -22.81
C LEU A 15 6.09 17.49 -22.23
N ALA A 16 6.07 17.88 -20.96
CA ALA A 16 7.25 17.89 -20.10
C ALA A 16 7.06 16.84 -18.99
N MET A 17 7.61 15.65 -19.23
CA MET A 17 7.80 14.64 -18.18
C MET A 17 8.93 15.13 -17.27
N ALA A 18 8.58 15.76 -16.16
CA ALA A 18 9.53 16.15 -15.13
C ALA A 18 9.42 15.21 -13.92
N ALA A 19 10.45 14.40 -13.78
CA ALA A 19 11.01 13.78 -12.59
C ALA A 19 10.16 13.73 -11.30
N GLY A 20 9.91 12.51 -10.87
CA GLY A 20 9.58 12.19 -9.49
C GLY A 20 9.97 10.74 -9.21
N THR A 21 11.27 10.46 -9.16
CA THR A 21 11.75 9.24 -8.49
C THR A 21 11.28 9.32 -7.05
N ALA A 22 10.18 8.63 -6.73
CA ALA A 22 9.72 8.44 -5.38
C ALA A 22 10.88 7.82 -4.59
N ILE A 23 11.37 8.61 -3.65
CA ILE A 23 12.46 8.31 -2.74
C ILE A 23 12.17 6.97 -2.08
N GLY A 24 13.12 6.04 -2.20
CA GLY A 24 13.12 4.81 -1.42
C GLY A 24 12.87 5.16 0.04
N GLY A 25 11.79 4.61 0.60
CA GLY A 25 11.25 5.00 1.89
C GLY A 25 12.34 5.05 2.96
N THR A 26 12.77 6.26 3.29
CA THR A 26 13.29 6.56 4.61
C THR A 26 12.12 6.29 5.55
N ALA A 27 12.21 5.19 6.30
CA ALA A 27 11.33 4.94 7.42
C ALA A 27 11.62 6.02 8.47
N VAL A 28 11.02 7.20 8.28
CA VAL A 28 10.93 8.21 9.31
C VAL A 28 10.05 7.59 10.38
N ALA A 29 10.67 7.19 11.48
CA ALA A 29 9.96 6.78 12.68
C ALA A 29 9.23 8.02 13.23
N ALA A 30 8.07 8.31 12.65
CA ALA A 30 7.14 9.27 13.23
C ALA A 30 6.58 8.60 14.50
N GLU A 31 6.96 9.14 15.65
CA GLU A 31 6.50 8.76 16.97
C GLU A 31 4.95 8.85 16.98
N GLY A 32 4.28 7.72 16.78
CA GLY A 32 2.82 7.63 16.65
C GLY A 32 2.28 7.09 15.31
N ALA A 33 3.10 6.96 14.27
CA ALA A 33 2.67 6.35 13.02
C ALA A 33 2.51 4.82 13.19
N LYS A 34 1.30 4.32 12.90
CA LYS A 34 1.02 2.89 12.79
C LYS A 34 1.15 2.49 11.32
N GLU A 35 1.70 1.30 11.07
CA GLU A 35 1.77 0.70 9.74
C GLU A 35 0.86 -0.54 9.67
N LYS A 36 0.30 -0.79 8.48
CA LYS A 36 -0.46 -2.02 8.22
C LYS A 36 0.53 -3.16 8.06
N CYS A 37 0.46 -4.14 8.95
CA CYS A 37 1.32 -5.30 8.91
C CYS A 37 0.53 -6.58 8.69
N TYR A 38 0.80 -7.23 7.56
CA TYR A 38 0.12 -8.43 7.12
C TYR A 38 0.81 -9.69 7.66
N GLY A 39 -0.01 -10.69 8.00
CA GLY A 39 0.38 -12.00 8.48
C GLY A 39 1.11 -12.03 9.81
N VAL A 40 0.87 -11.02 10.67
CA VAL A 40 1.27 -11.04 12.09
C VAL A 40 0.09 -11.31 13.03
N ALA A 41 -1.13 -11.36 12.50
CA ALA A 41 -2.35 -11.58 13.28
C ALA A 41 -2.52 -13.06 13.66
N LEU A 42 -2.96 -13.32 14.90
CA LEU A 42 -3.50 -14.63 15.27
C LEU A 42 -4.94 -14.77 14.75
N LYS A 43 -5.43 -16.01 14.72
CA LYS A 43 -6.82 -16.33 14.38
C LYS A 43 -7.80 -15.45 15.15
N GLY A 44 -8.72 -14.80 14.44
CA GLY A 44 -9.73 -13.89 15.00
C GLY A 44 -9.18 -12.63 15.68
N LYS A 45 -7.88 -12.31 15.56
CA LYS A 45 -7.24 -11.17 16.23
C LYS A 45 -6.60 -10.18 15.25
N ASN A 46 -7.03 -10.19 13.99
CA ASN A 46 -6.63 -9.21 12.99
C ASN A 46 -7.45 -7.93 13.11
N ASP A 47 -6.82 -6.80 12.80
CA ASP A 47 -7.51 -5.52 12.68
C ASP A 47 -8.22 -5.45 11.33
N CYS A 48 -7.72 -6.17 10.31
CA CYS A 48 -8.37 -6.21 9.01
C CYS A 48 -8.08 -7.41 8.10
N ALA A 49 -9.02 -7.61 7.16
CA ALA A 49 -9.07 -8.45 5.96
C ALA A 49 -8.85 -9.97 6.12
N ALA A 50 -9.93 -10.73 6.10
CA ALA A 50 -9.92 -12.15 5.78
C ALA A 50 -11.13 -12.51 4.90
N GLY A 51 -11.00 -12.20 3.60
CA GLY A 51 -11.96 -12.58 2.57
C GLY A 51 -12.65 -11.39 1.87
N PRO A 52 -13.15 -11.57 0.63
CA PRO A 52 -13.91 -10.53 -0.06
C PRO A 52 -15.22 -10.23 0.68
N GLY A 53 -15.47 -8.96 0.98
CA GLY A 53 -16.76 -8.47 1.50
C GLY A 53 -16.96 -8.53 3.03
N THR A 54 -15.96 -8.91 3.83
CA THR A 54 -16.12 -9.06 5.28
C THR A 54 -15.74 -7.79 6.05
N SER A 55 -16.49 -7.46 7.10
CA SER A 55 -16.11 -6.43 8.08
C SER A 55 -14.74 -6.74 8.70
N CYS A 56 -13.87 -5.75 8.70
CA CYS A 56 -12.40 -5.83 8.79
C CYS A 56 -11.87 -6.65 10.00
N ALA A 57 -12.31 -6.37 11.22
CA ALA A 57 -11.73 -6.95 12.43
C ALA A 57 -12.25 -8.36 12.76
N GLY A 58 -11.37 -9.24 13.26
CA GLY A 58 -11.74 -10.55 13.81
C GLY A 58 -12.09 -11.64 12.79
N THR A 59 -11.84 -11.39 11.51
CA THR A 59 -12.20 -12.30 10.42
C THR A 59 -11.16 -13.38 10.14
N SER A 60 -9.96 -13.27 10.71
CA SER A 60 -8.89 -14.22 10.42
C SER A 60 -9.26 -15.65 10.80
N THR A 61 -9.22 -16.56 9.83
CA THR A 61 -9.60 -17.96 10.03
C THR A 61 -8.43 -18.84 10.51
N VAL A 62 -7.19 -18.39 10.29
CA VAL A 62 -5.94 -19.07 10.65
C VAL A 62 -4.93 -18.10 11.23
N ASP A 63 -3.97 -18.61 11.98
CA ASP A 63 -2.85 -17.80 12.47
C ASP A 63 -1.93 -17.36 11.32
N TYR A 64 -1.46 -16.13 11.40
CA TYR A 64 -0.54 -15.50 10.46
C TYR A 64 -1.06 -15.48 9.01
N GLN A 65 -2.37 -15.36 8.85
CA GLN A 65 -3.02 -15.28 7.53
C GLN A 65 -2.50 -14.06 6.75
N GLY A 66 -1.93 -14.26 5.56
CA GLY A 66 -1.18 -13.17 4.90
C GLY A 66 -2.00 -12.10 4.19
N ASN A 67 -3.30 -12.26 3.97
CA ASN A 67 -4.18 -11.14 3.61
C ASN A 67 -4.72 -10.40 4.84
N ALA A 68 -4.55 -10.96 6.04
CA ALA A 68 -4.96 -10.34 7.27
C ALA A 68 -3.87 -9.49 7.89
N TRP A 69 -4.23 -8.31 8.36
CA TRP A 69 -3.29 -7.36 8.90
C TRP A 69 -3.68 -6.81 10.26
N LYS A 70 -2.65 -6.27 10.94
CA LYS A 70 -2.76 -5.50 12.17
C LYS A 70 -2.06 -4.16 12.06
N HIS A 71 -2.52 -3.17 12.82
CA HIS A 71 -1.78 -1.94 13.01
C HIS A 71 -0.67 -2.13 14.03
N VAL A 72 0.57 -2.10 13.56
CA VAL A 72 1.77 -2.21 14.39
C VAL A 72 2.50 -0.86 14.39
N PRO A 73 3.39 -0.57 15.36
CA PRO A 73 4.25 0.61 15.29
C PRO A 73 5.03 0.63 13.97
N ALA A 74 5.18 1.81 13.35
CA ALA A 74 5.96 1.95 12.12
C ALA A 74 7.38 1.36 12.27
N GLY A 75 7.85 0.64 11.25
CA GLY A 75 9.16 -0.02 11.24
C GLY A 75 9.27 -1.29 12.10
N SER A 76 8.16 -1.82 12.63
CA SER A 76 8.15 -3.07 13.41
C SER A 76 7.64 -4.27 12.62
N CYS A 77 6.88 -4.06 11.54
CA CYS A 77 6.21 -5.12 10.81
C CYS A 77 7.18 -6.17 10.27
N THR A 78 8.26 -5.73 9.63
CA THR A 78 9.30 -6.62 9.11
C THR A 78 10.05 -7.34 10.22
N LYS A 79 10.25 -6.69 11.37
CA LYS A 79 10.89 -7.29 12.56
C LYS A 79 10.03 -8.40 13.17
N MET A 80 8.70 -8.30 13.02
CA MET A 80 7.75 -9.33 13.45
C MET A 80 7.60 -10.48 12.44
N GLY A 81 8.32 -10.45 11.31
CA GLY A 81 8.20 -11.43 10.23
C GLY A 81 7.00 -11.21 9.31
N GLY A 82 6.32 -10.06 9.42
CA GLY A 82 5.24 -9.65 8.52
C GLY A 82 5.72 -8.86 7.32
N THR A 83 4.75 -8.36 6.55
CA THR A 83 5.00 -7.50 5.38
C THR A 83 4.01 -6.34 5.35
N LEU A 84 4.41 -5.23 4.69
CA LEU A 84 3.54 -4.07 4.47
C LEU A 84 2.59 -4.28 3.28
N THR A 85 2.73 -5.39 2.54
CA THR A 85 1.95 -5.70 1.35
C THR A 85 1.06 -6.91 1.60
N ALA A 86 -0.22 -6.84 1.25
CA ALA A 86 -1.12 -7.97 1.36
C ALA A 86 -0.62 -9.17 0.52
N HIS A 87 -0.64 -10.37 1.09
CA HIS A 87 -0.48 -11.58 0.30
C HIS A 87 -1.78 -11.89 -0.45
N LYS A 88 -1.63 -12.44 -1.65
CA LYS A 88 -2.77 -12.95 -2.40
C LYS A 88 -3.32 -14.19 -1.68
N GLY A 89 -4.58 -14.11 -1.24
CA GLY A 89 -5.20 -15.17 -0.45
C GLY A 89 -4.60 -15.28 0.94
N ASN A 90 -4.60 -16.49 1.51
CA ASN A 90 -4.24 -16.71 2.91
C ASN A 90 -2.77 -17.14 3.12
N ALA A 91 -1.95 -17.11 2.06
CA ALA A 91 -0.56 -17.51 2.13
C ALA A 91 0.18 -16.71 3.20
N LYS A 92 0.87 -17.38 4.13
CA LYS A 92 1.66 -16.72 5.19
C LYS A 92 2.75 -15.84 4.57
N PRO A 93 3.13 -14.72 5.22
CA PRO A 93 4.28 -13.97 4.80
C PRO A 93 5.53 -14.82 4.78
N VAL A 94 6.20 -14.81 3.64
CA VAL A 94 7.58 -15.28 3.53
C VAL A 94 8.49 -14.14 3.95
N ALA A 95 9.43 -14.42 4.85
CA ALA A 95 10.45 -13.45 5.22
C ALA A 95 11.09 -12.90 3.94
N LYS A 96 11.25 -11.57 3.84
CA LYS A 96 11.95 -10.97 2.71
C LYS A 96 13.34 -11.58 2.66
N LYS A 97 13.60 -12.39 1.63
CA LYS A 97 14.94 -12.86 1.31
C LYS A 97 15.73 -11.59 0.98
N GLY A 98 16.67 -11.23 1.86
CA GLY A 98 17.56 -10.09 1.69
C GLY A 98 18.37 -10.20 0.41
#